data_AF-A0AA41VI94-F1
#
_entry.id   AF-A0AA41VI94-F1
#
_cell.length_a   1.000
_cell.length_b   1.000
_cell.length_c   1.000
_cell.angle_alpha   90.00
_cell.angle_beta   90.00
_cell.angle_gamma   90.00
#
_symmetry.space_group_name_H-M   'P 1'
#
loop_
_entity.id
_entity.type
_entity.pdbx_description
1 polymer ?
#
loop_
_entity_poly.entity_id
_entity_poly.type
_entity_poly.pdbx_seq_one_letter_code
_entity_poly.pdbx_strand_id
1 'polypeptide(L)'
;MGGDATNWDEESYRKSISKEREIQSTTVFRTVFTPSSSQNPPEYIVAASSDGSVAPYSISSCISNHFLLAEPICLLEGHNGPAYDVKFFGDRDDSLGGVTKSRWEVILSSWS
;
A
#
# COMPACT_ATOMS: atom_id res chain seq x y z
N MET A 1 -8.62 -43.06 -12.97
CA MET A 1 -7.69 -42.55 -14.00
C MET A 1 -6.60 -41.78 -13.27
N GLY A 2 -5.46 -42.41 -13.01
CA GLY A 2 -4.29 -41.75 -12.42
C GLY A 2 -3.42 -41.26 -13.56
N GLY A 3 -3.31 -39.94 -13.73
CA GLY A 3 -2.42 -39.35 -14.73
C GLY A 3 -0.98 -39.69 -14.37
N ASP A 4 -0.23 -40.16 -15.37
CA ASP A 4 1.21 -40.35 -15.25
C ASP A 4 1.87 -39.00 -14.91
N ALA A 5 2.39 -38.90 -13.69
CA ALA A 5 3.01 -37.70 -13.16
C ALA A 5 4.48 -37.55 -13.59
N THR A 6 5.01 -38.47 -14.41
CA THR A 6 6.43 -38.44 -14.81
C THR A 6 6.74 -37.43 -15.91
N ASN A 7 5.73 -36.93 -16.62
CA ASN A 7 5.89 -35.99 -17.73
C ASN A 7 5.43 -34.56 -17.39
N TRP A 8 5.52 -34.19 -16.10
CA TRP A 8 5.20 -32.83 -15.67
C TRP A 8 6.32 -31.87 -16.13
N ASP A 9 5.92 -30.74 -16.69
CA ASP A 9 6.84 -29.75 -17.21
C ASP A 9 7.41 -28.90 -16.07
N GLU A 10 8.49 -29.40 -15.48
CA GLU A 10 9.20 -28.75 -14.38
C GLU A 10 9.69 -27.35 -14.72
N GLU A 11 10.17 -27.16 -15.95
CA GLU A 11 10.69 -25.87 -16.39
C GLU A 11 9.56 -24.85 -16.53
N SER A 12 8.42 -25.25 -17.10
CA SER A 12 7.23 -24.39 -17.24
C SER A 12 6.59 -24.07 -15.91
N TYR A 13 6.48 -25.03 -14.98
CA TYR A 13 6.00 -24.78 -13.62
C TYR A 13 6.96 -23.87 -12.85
N ARG A 14 8.26 -24.11 -12.90
CA ARG A 14 9.25 -23.24 -12.25
C ARG A 14 9.22 -21.84 -12.83
N LYS A 15 9.06 -21.70 -14.16
CA LYS A 15 8.90 -20.41 -14.84
C LYS A 15 7.59 -19.72 -14.46
N SER A 16 6.48 -20.45 -14.31
CA SER A 16 5.21 -19.86 -13.90
C SER A 16 5.28 -19.34 -12.47
N ILE A 17 5.86 -20.10 -11.53
CA ILE A 17 6.07 -19.64 -10.15
C ILE A 17 7.08 -18.49 -10.08
N SER A 18 8.17 -18.55 -10.86
CA SER A 18 9.15 -17.46 -10.89
C SER A 18 8.53 -16.20 -11.46
N LYS A 19 7.74 -16.31 -12.54
CA LYS A 19 7.01 -15.20 -13.13
C LYS A 19 5.92 -14.67 -12.20
N GLU A 20 5.19 -15.54 -11.50
CA GLU A 20 4.22 -15.16 -10.48
C GLU A 20 4.86 -14.45 -9.29
N ARG A 21 6.08 -14.83 -8.90
CA ARG A 21 6.84 -14.17 -7.82
C ARG A 21 7.61 -12.94 -8.27
N GLU A 22 7.94 -12.86 -9.56
CA GLU A 22 8.46 -11.67 -10.22
C GLU A 22 7.35 -10.63 -10.46
N ILE A 23 6.07 -11.04 -10.40
CA ILE A 23 4.94 -10.12 -10.19
C ILE A 23 5.06 -9.55 -8.77
N GLN A 24 5.81 -8.46 -8.68
CA GLN A 24 5.60 -7.34 -7.77
C GLN A 24 5.30 -7.74 -6.31
N SER A 25 6.23 -8.44 -5.66
CA SER A 25 6.26 -8.43 -4.20
C SER A 25 6.74 -7.06 -3.73
N THR A 26 5.82 -6.09 -3.71
CA THR A 26 6.06 -4.78 -3.13
C THR A 26 6.01 -4.91 -1.62
N THR A 27 7.12 -4.63 -0.94
CA THR A 27 7.18 -4.62 0.52
C THR A 27 6.62 -3.30 1.02
N VAL A 28 5.64 -3.35 1.93
CA VAL A 28 5.13 -2.18 2.65
C VAL A 28 5.92 -2.02 3.94
N PHE A 29 6.64 -0.90 4.11
CA PHE A 29 7.43 -0.64 5.32
C PHE A 29 6.61 0.04 6.41
N ARG A 30 5.69 0.92 6.00
CA ARG A 30 4.86 1.70 6.92
C ARG A 30 3.44 1.77 6.42
N THR A 31 2.51 1.64 7.35
CA THR A 31 1.12 2.06 7.16
C THR A 31 0.69 3.05 8.23
N VAL A 32 -0.22 3.95 7.85
CA VAL A 32 -0.85 4.92 8.76
C VAL A 32 -2.33 5.07 8.43
N PHE A 33 -3.16 5.14 9.48
CA PHE A 33 -4.56 5.50 9.33
C PHE A 33 -4.70 7.00 9.12
N THR A 34 -5.58 7.38 8.20
CA THR A 34 -5.97 8.78 8.04
C THR A 34 -6.46 9.37 9.36
N PRO A 35 -6.23 10.68 9.61
CA PRO A 35 -6.69 11.31 10.84
C PRO A 35 -8.20 11.12 11.04
N SER A 36 -8.59 10.70 12.25
CA SER A 36 -9.97 10.38 12.60
C SER A 36 -10.37 11.09 13.90
N SER A 37 -11.66 11.40 14.04
CA SER A 37 -12.25 11.95 15.27
C SER A 37 -13.17 10.91 15.91
N SER A 38 -13.59 11.13 17.15
CA SER A 38 -14.54 10.24 17.85
C SER A 38 -15.87 10.06 17.09
N GLN A 39 -16.23 11.00 16.22
CA GLN A 39 -17.43 10.95 15.38
C GLN A 39 -17.19 10.44 13.96
N ASN A 40 -15.93 10.40 13.49
CA ASN A 40 -15.58 10.04 12.12
C ASN A 40 -14.39 9.07 12.15
N PRO A 41 -14.63 7.75 12.03
CA PRO A 41 -13.55 6.77 11.99
C PRO A 41 -12.68 6.95 10.73
N PRO A 42 -11.45 6.43 10.72
CA PRO A 42 -10.59 6.52 9.56
C PRO A 42 -11.20 5.71 8.40
N GLU A 43 -11.23 6.30 7.21
CA GLU A 43 -11.74 5.65 6.00
C GLU A 43 -10.63 5.03 5.16
N TYR A 44 -9.41 5.57 5.28
CA TYR A 44 -8.27 5.18 4.46
C TYR A 44 -7.06 4.81 5.31
N ILE A 45 -6.29 3.86 4.78
CA ILE A 45 -4.93 3.53 5.22
C ILE A 45 -3.97 3.95 4.12
N VAL A 46 -2.84 4.56 4.48
CA VAL A 46 -1.80 4.95 3.53
C VAL A 46 -0.58 4.08 3.76
N ALA A 47 -0.06 3.48 2.70
CA ALA A 47 1.12 2.62 2.72
C ALA A 47 2.32 3.30 2.04
N ALA A 48 3.51 3.09 2.58
CA ALA A 48 4.78 3.45 1.97
C ALA A 48 5.56 2.17 1.63
N SER A 49 6.09 2.11 0.40
CA SER A 49 6.43 0.86 -0.28
C SER A 49 7.86 0.81 -0.85
N SER A 50 8.35 -0.40 -1.12
CA SER A 50 9.69 -0.69 -1.68
C SER A 50 9.96 -0.18 -3.09
N ASP A 51 8.90 0.06 -3.85
CA ASP A 51 8.98 0.70 -5.16
C ASP A 51 9.04 2.23 -5.10
N GLY A 52 9.02 2.81 -3.90
CA GLY A 52 9.02 4.27 -3.71
C GLY A 52 7.65 4.91 -3.77
N SER A 53 6.59 4.11 -3.93
CA SER A 53 5.22 4.62 -3.94
C SER A 53 4.72 4.91 -2.52
N VAL A 54 3.88 5.93 -2.42
CA VAL A 54 2.98 6.15 -1.28
C VAL A 54 1.56 6.06 -1.79
N ALA A 55 0.76 5.17 -1.21
CA ALA A 55 -0.52 4.78 -1.78
C ALA A 55 -1.64 4.75 -0.72
N PRO A 56 -2.70 5.56 -0.84
CA PRO A 56 -3.91 5.42 -0.05
C PRO A 56 -4.79 4.27 -0.54
N TYR A 57 -5.32 3.48 0.40
CA TYR A 57 -6.28 2.42 0.18
C TYR A 57 -7.53 2.65 1.04
N SER A 58 -8.69 2.35 0.49
CA SER A 58 -9.94 2.34 1.25
C SER A 58 -9.98 1.12 2.17
N ILE A 59 -10.23 1.34 3.46
CA ILE A 59 -10.30 0.26 4.46
C ILE A 59 -11.46 -0.69 4.13
N SER A 60 -12.59 -0.16 3.67
CA SER A 60 -13.72 -0.99 3.26
C SER A 60 -13.35 -1.91 2.10
N SER A 61 -12.60 -1.42 1.12
CA SER A 61 -12.09 -2.22 0.00
C SER A 61 -11.10 -3.29 0.47
N CYS A 62 -10.18 -2.95 1.37
CA CYS A 62 -9.24 -3.91 1.96
C CYS A 62 -9.94 -5.04 2.72
N ILE A 63 -11.03 -4.73 3.42
CA ILE A 63 -11.80 -5.73 4.19
C ILE A 63 -12.66 -6.57 3.24
N SER A 64 -13.33 -5.97 2.27
CA SER A 64 -14.19 -6.70 1.32
C SER A 64 -13.40 -7.66 0.43
N ASN A 65 -12.15 -7.32 0.09
CA ASN A 65 -11.28 -8.13 -0.75
C ASN A 65 -10.43 -9.12 0.05
N HIS A 66 -11.07 -10.06 0.75
CA HIS A 66 -10.40 -11.07 1.57
C HIS A 66 -9.34 -11.94 0.84
N PHE A 67 -9.38 -11.99 -0.50
CA PHE A 67 -8.47 -12.77 -1.35
C PHE A 67 -7.85 -11.99 -2.51
N LEU A 68 -8.23 -10.72 -2.71
CA LEU A 68 -7.75 -9.90 -3.82
C LEU A 68 -6.92 -8.72 -3.28
N LEU A 69 -5.89 -8.34 -4.02
CA LEU A 69 -5.10 -7.14 -3.70
C LEU A 69 -6.03 -5.92 -3.77
N ALA A 70 -6.14 -5.18 -2.66
CA ALA A 70 -6.89 -3.94 -2.65
C ALA A 70 -6.23 -2.95 -3.62
N GLU A 71 -7.02 -2.33 -4.50
CA GLU A 71 -6.47 -1.34 -5.42
C GLU A 71 -6.25 0.00 -4.70
N PRO A 72 -5.09 0.64 -4.91
CA PRO A 72 -4.86 1.97 -4.35
C PRO A 72 -5.75 2.99 -5.06
N ILE A 73 -6.18 4.02 -4.33
CA ILE A 73 -6.98 5.12 -4.88
C ILE A 73 -6.13 5.94 -5.85
N CYS A 74 -4.85 6.11 -5.51
CA CYS A 74 -3.84 6.70 -6.37
C CYS A 74 -2.44 6.25 -5.93
N LEU A 75 -1.45 6.47 -6.79
CA LEU A 75 -0.03 6.25 -6.48
C LEU A 75 0.66 7.61 -6.47
N LEU A 76 1.27 7.96 -5.33
CA LEU A 76 2.17 9.09 -5.25
C LEU A 76 3.59 8.58 -5.51
N GLU A 77 4.10 8.89 -6.69
CA GLU A 77 5.44 8.53 -7.12
C GLU A 77 6.33 9.77 -7.10
N GLY A 78 7.40 9.70 -6.31
CA GLY A 78 8.38 10.79 -6.20
C GLY A 78 9.74 10.35 -5.67
N HIS A 79 9.86 9.08 -5.26
CA HIS A 79 11.09 8.50 -4.76
C HIS A 79 11.80 7.72 -5.87
N ASN A 80 13.11 7.94 -6.01
CA ASN A 80 13.98 7.09 -6.83
C ASN A 80 14.63 6.03 -5.92
N GLY A 81 13.78 5.19 -5.32
CA GLY A 81 14.12 4.22 -4.28
C GLY A 81 12.96 4.00 -3.29
N PRO A 82 13.11 3.13 -2.28
CA PRO A 82 12.03 2.80 -1.34
C PRO A 82 11.50 4.00 -0.54
N ALA A 83 10.18 4.03 -0.31
CA ALA A 83 9.52 4.95 0.60
C ALA A 83 9.33 4.26 1.95
N TYR A 84 10.10 4.66 2.98
CA TYR A 84 10.13 3.95 4.25
C TYR A 84 9.09 4.41 5.28
N ASP A 85 8.69 5.68 5.24
CA ASP A 85 7.79 6.27 6.25
C ASP A 85 6.80 7.23 5.61
N VAL A 86 5.65 7.36 6.26
CA VAL A 86 4.59 8.30 5.89
C VAL A 86 3.94 8.83 7.17
N LYS A 87 3.67 10.13 7.21
CA LYS A 87 3.09 10.79 8.37
C LYS A 87 2.11 11.87 7.94
N PHE A 88 1.01 11.97 8.69
CA PHE A 88 0.08 13.06 8.56
C PHE A 88 0.46 14.23 9.46
N PHE A 89 0.43 15.42 8.90
CA PHE A 89 0.55 16.67 9.65
C PHE A 89 -0.83 17.31 9.73
N GLY A 90 -1.30 17.54 10.96
CA GLY A 90 -2.48 18.36 11.19
C GLY A 90 -2.12 19.83 11.11
N ASP A 91 -3.03 20.66 10.62
CA ASP A 91 -2.94 22.10 10.82
C ASP A 91 -3.17 22.38 12.32
N ARG A 92 -2.32 23.19 12.95
CA ARG A 92 -2.36 23.41 14.42
C ARG A 92 -3.43 24.42 14.85
N ASP A 93 -4.43 24.69 14.01
CA ASP A 93 -5.53 25.58 14.34
C ASP A 93 -6.78 24.78 14.74
N ASP A 94 -6.70 24.20 15.94
CA ASP A 94 -7.88 23.85 16.75
C ASP A 94 -8.63 25.14 17.11
N SER A 95 -9.37 25.71 16.15
CA SER A 95 -10.40 26.71 16.45
C SER A 95 -11.60 26.55 15.51
N LEU A 96 -12.58 25.82 16.03
CA LEU A 96 -14.01 25.94 15.72
C LEU A 96 -14.41 25.86 14.23
N GLY A 97 -14.77 24.65 13.81
CA GLY A 97 -15.75 24.43 12.73
C GLY A 97 -15.27 24.81 11.33
N GLY A 98 -14.37 24.03 10.75
CA GLY A 98 -13.97 24.21 9.36
C GLY A 98 -13.43 22.90 8.78
N VAL A 99 -13.86 22.58 7.57
CA VAL A 99 -13.45 21.41 6.79
C VAL A 99 -11.94 21.19 6.89
N THR A 100 -11.52 20.06 7.46
CA THR A 100 -10.11 19.70 7.62
C THR A 100 -9.51 19.43 6.25
N LYS A 101 -8.77 20.40 5.72
CA LYS A 101 -7.93 20.20 4.55
C LYS A 101 -6.65 19.50 4.99
N SER A 102 -6.68 18.17 5.03
CA SER A 102 -5.50 17.37 5.32
C SER A 102 -4.47 17.59 4.21
N ARG A 103 -3.33 18.21 4.55
CA ARG A 103 -2.18 18.33 3.65
C ARG A 103 -1.27 17.12 3.86
N TRP A 104 -0.98 16.40 2.79
CA TRP A 104 -0.05 15.28 2.81
C TRP A 104 1.35 15.80 2.50
N GLU A 105 2.26 15.72 3.46
CA GLU A 105 3.68 15.95 3.22
C GLU A 105 4.44 14.65 3.50
N VAL A 106 5.08 14.11 2.47
CA VAL A 106 5.93 12.91 2.59
C VAL A 106 7.29 13.36 3.11
N ILE A 107 7.66 12.91 4.32
CA ILE A 107 8.95 13.24 4.92
C ILE A 107 10.03 12.39 4.23
N LEU A 108 10.92 13.06 3.50
CA LEU A 108 12.09 12.44 2.88
C LEU A 108 13.09 12.01 3.96
N SER A 109 13.16 10.71 4.22
CA SER A 109 14.33 10.12 4.91
C SER A 109 15.21 9.44 3.86
N SER A 110 15.95 10.22 3.06
CA SER A 110 17.03 9.68 2.24
C SER A 110 18.26 9.50 3.13
N TRP A 111 18.70 8.27 3.33
CA TRP A 111 20.04 8.02 3.88
C TRP A 111 21.04 8.16 2.72
N SER A 112 21.89 9.19 2.79
CA SER A 112 23.07 9.36 1.91
C SER A 112 24.24 8.54 2.43
#